data_AF-A0A2N2ND17-F1
#
_entry.id   AF-A0A2N2ND17-F1
#
_cell.length_a   1.000
_cell.length_b   1.000
_cell.length_c   1.000
_cell.angle_alpha   90.00
_cell.angle_beta   90.00
_cell.angle_gamma   90.00
#
_symmetry.space_group_name_H-M   'P 1'
#
loop_
_entity.id
_entity.type
_entity.pdbx_description
1 polymer ?
#
loop_
_entity_poly.entity_id
_entity_poly.type
_entity_poly.pdbx_seq_one_letter_code
_entity_poly.pdbx_strand_id
1 'polypeptide(L)'
;MSYQEKRSIVSILSGIVLLAAYCLYTIGKYQKGLVVPGDLKFWATTILVFIGIGIVAFIVIQIVFHIMLSISIAVSKAVKDGNYDDKEIEKAIKVDMVEDEMDKMIELKSLRFGFAVAGFGFIGGLVALILNYSAVVMLNIIFISFSVGSILEGFVKIYYYRRGLNHG
;
A
#
# COMPACT_ATOMS: atom_id res chain seq x y z
N MET A 1 10.38 2.95 -16.35
CA MET A 1 9.62 2.28 -15.27
C MET A 1 8.24 1.98 -15.79
N SER A 2 7.83 0.72 -15.70
CA SER A 2 6.51 0.24 -16.11
C SER A 2 5.41 0.96 -15.31
N TYR A 3 4.21 1.02 -15.89
CA TYR A 3 3.00 1.48 -15.21
C TYR A 3 2.84 0.84 -13.81
N GLN A 4 3.02 -0.48 -13.73
CA GLN A 4 2.86 -1.24 -12.48
C GLN A 4 3.93 -0.92 -11.43
N GLU A 5 5.17 -0.62 -11.84
CA GLU A 5 6.24 -0.21 -10.93
C GLU A 5 5.93 1.16 -10.30
N LYS A 6 5.52 2.14 -11.13
CA LYS A 6 5.16 3.48 -10.64
C LYS A 6 3.96 3.42 -9.70
N ARG A 7 2.93 2.64 -10.07
CA ARG A 7 1.76 2.39 -9.24
C ARG A 7 2.13 1.79 -7.89
N SER A 8 3.03 0.80 -7.89
CA SER A 8 3.51 0.17 -6.66
C SER A 8 4.24 1.16 -5.76
N ILE A 9 5.07 2.06 -6.31
CA ILE A 9 5.75 3.11 -5.54
C ILE A 9 4.75 4.06 -4.88
N VAL A 10 3.75 4.52 -5.63
CA VAL A 10 2.71 5.42 -5.10
C VAL A 10 1.93 4.75 -3.97
N SER A 11 1.58 3.46 -4.15
CA SER A 11 0.90 2.67 -3.11
C SER A 11 1.74 2.53 -1.84
N ILE A 12 3.04 2.21 -1.96
CA ILE A 12 3.98 2.13 -0.82
C ILE A 12 4.04 3.46 -0.08
N LEU A 13 4.22 4.56 -0.81
CA LEU A 13 4.31 5.89 -0.21
C LEU A 13 3.02 6.23 0.56
N SER A 14 1.85 5.94 -0.03
CA SER A 14 0.57 6.17 0.62
C SER A 14 0.40 5.32 1.89
N GLY A 15 0.84 4.06 1.86
CA GLY A 15 0.83 3.17 3.03
C GLY A 15 1.74 3.66 4.14
N ILE A 16 2.95 4.13 3.81
CA ILE A 16 3.89 4.72 4.79
C ILE A 16 3.28 5.96 5.43
N VAL A 17 2.69 6.86 4.62
CA VAL A 17 2.05 8.08 5.11
C VAL A 17 0.87 7.75 6.03
N LEU A 18 0.02 6.77 5.66
CA LEU A 18 -1.11 6.34 6.48
C LEU A 18 -0.66 5.74 7.82
N LEU A 19 0.35 4.86 7.79
CA LEU A 19 0.91 4.24 8.98
C LEU A 19 1.56 5.28 9.90
N ALA A 20 2.33 6.21 9.33
CA ALA A 20 2.94 7.31 10.09
C ALA A 20 1.88 8.22 10.71
N ALA A 21 0.82 8.57 9.96
CA ALA A 21 -0.29 9.37 10.47
C ALA A 21 -1.00 8.68 11.65
N TYR A 22 -1.23 7.35 11.55
CA TYR A 22 -1.79 6.56 12.64
C TYR A 22 -0.91 6.58 13.89
N CYS A 23 0.39 6.31 13.74
CA CYS A 23 1.35 6.31 14.85
C CYS A 23 1.43 7.69 15.51
N LEU A 24 1.53 8.77 14.74
CA LEU A 24 1.58 10.13 15.26
C LEU A 24 0.30 10.52 15.99
N TYR A 25 -0.87 10.15 15.45
CA TYR A 25 -2.15 10.43 16.08
C TYR A 25 -2.31 9.71 17.42
N THR A 26 -2.03 8.41 17.46
CA THR A 26 -2.20 7.58 18.64
C THR A 26 -1.18 7.91 19.73
N ILE A 27 0.10 8.04 19.39
CA ILE A 27 1.16 8.46 20.34
C ILE A 27 0.87 9.86 20.88
N GLY A 28 0.45 10.80 20.02
CA GLY A 28 0.12 12.16 20.44
C GLY A 28 -1.07 12.22 21.41
N LYS A 29 -2.09 11.38 21.22
CA LYS A 29 -3.22 11.26 22.16
C LYS A 29 -2.82 10.59 23.47
N TYR A 30 -1.97 9.58 23.41
CA TYR A 30 -1.43 8.89 24.58
C TYR A 30 -0.56 9.82 25.45
N GLN A 31 0.38 10.56 24.86
CA GLN A 31 1.26 11.49 25.57
C GLN A 31 0.49 12.64 26.26
N LYS A 32 -0.66 13.04 25.71
CA LYS A 32 -1.53 14.05 26.31
C LYS A 32 -2.40 13.51 27.45
N GLY A 33 -2.26 12.23 27.80
CA GLY A 33 -3.08 11.58 28.84
C GLY A 33 -4.56 11.45 28.47
N LEU A 34 -4.91 11.63 27.20
CA LEU A 34 -6.30 11.61 26.73
C LEU A 34 -6.84 10.18 26.53
N VAL A 35 -5.98 9.17 26.67
CA VAL A 35 -6.28 7.76 26.39
C VAL A 35 -5.71 6.91 27.52
N VAL A 36 -6.56 6.10 28.13
CA VAL A 36 -6.12 5.12 29.13
C VAL A 36 -5.43 3.95 28.40
N PRO A 37 -4.29 3.43 28.87
CA PRO A 37 -3.52 2.34 28.22
C PRO A 37 -4.32 1.04 27.94
N GLY A 38 -5.51 0.89 28.52
CA GLY A 38 -6.41 -0.25 28.34
C GLY A 38 -7.73 0.08 27.64
N ASP A 39 -7.93 1.29 27.11
CA ASP A 39 -9.20 1.67 26.46
C ASP A 39 -9.34 1.02 25.08
N LEU A 40 -9.79 -0.24 25.10
CA LEU A 40 -9.98 -1.04 23.89
C LEU A 40 -10.93 -0.35 22.88
N LYS A 41 -11.95 0.35 23.36
CA LYS A 41 -12.95 1.01 22.51
C LYS A 41 -12.31 2.14 21.72
N PHE A 42 -11.48 2.97 22.37
CA PHE A 42 -10.74 4.03 21.70
C PHE A 42 -9.82 3.46 20.60
N TRP A 43 -9.03 2.43 20.91
CA TRP A 43 -8.07 1.86 19.97
C TRP A 43 -8.77 1.18 18.79
N ALA A 44 -9.80 0.37 19.05
CA ALA A 44 -10.57 -0.29 18.00
C ALA A 44 -11.27 0.74 17.08
N THR A 45 -11.86 1.78 17.67
CA THR A 45 -12.52 2.85 16.90
C THR A 45 -11.51 3.62 16.05
N THR A 46 -10.35 3.96 16.61
CA THR A 46 -9.29 4.67 15.89
C THR A 46 -8.78 3.84 14.72
N ILE A 47 -8.45 2.56 14.95
CA ILE A 47 -8.01 1.65 13.87
C ILE A 47 -9.07 1.57 12.77
N LEU A 48 -10.35 1.37 13.13
CA LEU A 48 -11.43 1.27 12.16
C LEU A 48 -11.59 2.54 11.31
N VAL A 49 -11.51 3.71 11.93
CA VAL A 49 -11.55 5.01 11.24
C VAL A 49 -10.35 5.16 10.30
N PHE A 50 -9.14 4.80 10.72
CA PHE A 50 -7.95 4.87 9.88
C PHE A 50 -8.00 3.89 8.69
N ILE A 51 -8.58 2.70 8.86
CA ILE A 51 -8.85 1.78 7.76
C ILE A 51 -9.81 2.44 6.75
N GLY A 52 -10.91 3.03 7.23
CA GLY A 52 -11.88 3.72 6.38
C GLY A 52 -11.24 4.88 5.60
N ILE A 53 -10.49 5.75 6.29
CA ILE A 53 -9.74 6.85 5.67
C ILE A 53 -8.73 6.31 4.66
N GLY A 54 -8.02 5.24 5.00
CA GLY A 54 -7.04 4.59 4.13
C GLY A 54 -7.64 4.10 2.82
N ILE A 55 -8.81 3.44 2.87
CA ILE A 55 -9.51 2.96 1.68
C ILE A 55 -9.92 4.13 0.78
N VAL A 56 -10.53 5.17 1.35
CA VAL A 56 -10.95 6.35 0.58
C VAL A 56 -9.74 7.06 -0.03
N ALA A 57 -8.70 7.29 0.75
CA ALA A 57 -7.46 7.90 0.27
C ALA A 57 -6.81 7.07 -0.85
N PHE A 58 -6.79 5.75 -0.72
CA PHE A 58 -6.24 4.85 -1.73
C PHE A 58 -7.00 4.96 -3.06
N ILE A 59 -8.34 4.97 -3.03
CA ILE A 59 -9.17 5.13 -4.23
C ILE A 59 -8.86 6.47 -4.90
N VAL A 60 -8.84 7.57 -4.14
CA VAL A 60 -8.55 8.92 -4.67
C VAL A 60 -7.15 8.96 -5.28
N ILE A 61 -6.14 8.43 -4.60
CA ILE A 61 -4.76 8.40 -5.08
C ILE A 61 -4.64 7.59 -6.37
N GLN A 62 -5.32 6.43 -6.48
CA GLN A 62 -5.30 5.62 -7.71
C GLN A 62 -5.94 6.36 -8.88
N ILE A 63 -7.09 7.03 -8.66
CA ILE A 63 -7.75 7.82 -9.72
C ILE A 63 -6.84 8.95 -10.20
N VAL A 64 -6.25 9.72 -9.28
CA VAL A 64 -5.33 10.81 -9.63
C VAL A 64 -4.10 10.28 -10.35
N PHE A 65 -3.55 9.15 -9.91
CA PHE A 65 -2.40 8.51 -10.53
C PHE A 65 -2.69 8.09 -11.98
N HIS A 66 -3.84 7.46 -12.23
CA HIS A 66 -4.28 7.10 -13.58
C HIS A 66 -4.37 8.32 -14.50
N ILE A 67 -5.00 9.40 -14.03
CA ILE A 67 -5.13 10.65 -14.80
C ILE A 67 -3.77 11.26 -15.11
N MET A 68 -2.88 11.37 -14.10
CA MET A 68 -1.54 11.93 -14.29
C MET A 68 -0.71 11.12 -15.29
N LEU A 69 -0.81 9.79 -15.27
CA LEU A 69 -0.11 8.94 -16.22
C LEU A 69 -0.63 9.17 -17.65
N SER A 70 -1.94 9.18 -17.85
CA SER A 70 -2.54 9.43 -19.16
C SER A 70 -2.10 10.77 -19.74
N ILE A 71 -2.09 11.83 -18.91
CA ILE A 71 -1.58 13.16 -19.30
C ILE A 71 -0.08 13.09 -19.64
N SER A 72 0.72 12.43 -18.81
CA SER A 72 2.17 12.31 -19.04
C SER A 72 2.50 11.62 -20.36
N ILE A 73 1.72 10.60 -20.75
CA ILE A 73 1.89 9.90 -22.03
C ILE A 73 1.50 10.82 -23.19
N ALA A 74 0.35 11.49 -23.10
CA ALA A 74 -0.14 12.40 -24.13
C ALA A 74 0.84 13.56 -24.38
N VAL A 75 1.33 14.21 -23.31
CA VAL A 75 2.31 15.30 -23.40
C VAL A 75 3.65 14.82 -23.96
N SER A 76 4.12 13.64 -23.57
CA SER A 76 5.39 13.09 -24.07
C SER A 76 5.35 12.82 -25.58
N LYS A 77 4.24 12.29 -26.09
CA LYS A 77 4.03 12.10 -27.54
C LYS A 77 3.92 13.42 -28.30
N ALA A 78 3.12 14.35 -27.78
CA ALA A 78 2.96 15.70 -28.32
C ALA A 78 4.30 16.42 -28.54
N VAL A 79 5.22 16.33 -27.58
CA VAL A 79 6.54 16.97 -27.65
C VAL A 79 7.47 16.29 -28.65
N LYS A 80 7.33 14.97 -28.87
CA LYS A 80 8.23 14.21 -29.76
C LYS A 80 7.81 14.21 -31.22
N ASP A 81 6.53 13.96 -31.50
CA ASP A 81 6.08 13.64 -32.86
C ASP A 81 5.40 14.84 -33.55
N GLY A 82 5.02 15.89 -32.81
CA GLY A 82 4.43 17.12 -33.35
C GLY A 82 3.06 16.96 -34.03
N ASN A 83 2.63 15.73 -34.30
CA ASN A 83 1.37 15.36 -34.93
C ASN A 83 0.47 14.61 -33.93
N TYR A 84 -0.76 15.10 -33.77
CA TYR A 84 -1.72 14.67 -32.76
C TYR A 84 -2.80 13.81 -33.42
N ASP A 85 -2.59 12.49 -33.50
CA ASP A 85 -3.70 11.56 -33.73
C ASP A 85 -4.17 10.99 -32.39
N ASP A 86 -5.36 11.42 -31.96
CA ASP A 86 -6.00 10.98 -30.72
C ASP A 86 -6.12 9.44 -30.65
N LYS A 87 -6.32 8.77 -31.79
CA LYS A 87 -6.42 7.30 -31.84
C LYS A 87 -5.11 6.61 -31.49
N GLU A 88 -3.97 7.18 -31.86
CA GLU A 88 -2.65 6.63 -31.53
C GLU A 88 -2.27 6.86 -30.07
N ILE A 89 -2.74 7.96 -29.46
CA ILE A 89 -2.57 8.22 -28.03
C ILE A 89 -3.41 7.24 -27.22
N GLU A 90 -4.69 7.09 -27.54
CA GLU A 90 -5.58 6.15 -26.85
C GLU A 90 -5.05 4.71 -26.95
N LYS A 91 -4.57 4.30 -28.13
CA LYS A 91 -3.98 2.97 -28.32
C LYS A 91 -2.69 2.79 -27.50
N ALA A 92 -1.84 3.80 -27.42
CA ALA A 92 -0.62 3.72 -26.62
C ALA A 92 -0.91 3.66 -25.10
N ILE A 93 -1.89 4.42 -24.63
CA ILE A 93 -2.33 4.35 -23.22
C ILE A 93 -2.91 2.96 -22.93
N LYS A 94 -3.77 2.43 -23.81
CA LYS A 94 -4.35 1.09 -23.61
C LYS A 94 -3.28 0.00 -23.57
N VAL A 95 -2.30 0.05 -24.47
CA VAL A 95 -1.22 -0.94 -24.53
C VAL A 95 -0.34 -0.90 -23.28
N ASP A 96 0.00 0.29 -22.76
CA ASP A 96 0.84 0.42 -21.56
C ASP A 96 0.11 0.00 -20.26
N MET A 97 -1.22 -0.13 -20.32
CA MET A 97 -2.07 -0.52 -19.18
C MET A 97 -2.53 -1.99 -19.22
N VAL A 98 -2.19 -2.75 -20.27
CA VAL A 98 -2.50 -4.18 -20.31
C VAL A 98 -1.62 -4.92 -19.31
N GLU A 99 -2.24 -5.67 -18.40
CA GLU A 99 -1.51 -6.58 -17.50
C GLU A 99 -1.04 -7.82 -18.24
N ASP A 100 0.23 -8.17 -18.04
CA ASP A 100 0.85 -9.38 -18.58
C ASP A 100 0.81 -10.53 -17.55
N GLU A 101 1.04 -11.76 -18.00
CA GLU A 101 1.14 -12.95 -17.15
C GLU A 101 2.28 -12.80 -16.13
N MET A 102 3.36 -12.12 -16.49
CA MET A 102 4.44 -11.79 -15.57
C MET A 102 3.96 -10.91 -14.41
N ASP A 103 3.12 -9.91 -14.67
CA ASP A 103 2.61 -9.00 -13.65
C ASP A 103 1.76 -9.76 -12.63
N LYS A 104 0.91 -10.65 -13.14
CA LYS A 104 0.06 -11.53 -12.32
C LYS A 104 0.89 -12.46 -11.42
N MET A 105 1.97 -13.03 -11.95
CA MET A 105 2.88 -13.86 -11.16
C MET A 105 3.64 -13.06 -10.11
N ILE A 106 4.07 -11.84 -10.42
CA ILE A 106 4.70 -10.92 -9.46
C ILE A 106 3.70 -10.57 -8.35
N GLU A 107 2.46 -10.29 -8.69
CA GLU A 107 1.41 -9.97 -7.72
C GLU A 107 1.19 -11.13 -6.75
N LEU A 108 0.99 -12.35 -7.25
CA LEU A 108 0.76 -13.53 -6.41
C LEU A 108 1.95 -13.84 -5.49
N LYS A 109 3.19 -13.75 -5.99
CA LYS A 109 4.39 -14.00 -5.19
C LYS A 109 4.59 -12.94 -4.12
N SER A 110 4.35 -11.68 -4.45
CA SER A 110 4.49 -10.56 -3.50
C SER A 110 3.41 -10.62 -2.42
N LEU A 111 2.18 -10.92 -2.80
CA LEU A 111 1.04 -11.07 -1.88
C LEU A 111 1.28 -12.18 -0.87
N ARG A 112 1.87 -13.32 -1.29
CA ARG A 112 2.28 -14.38 -0.37
C ARG A 112 3.27 -13.87 0.69
N PHE A 113 4.22 -13.01 0.32
CA PHE A 113 5.17 -12.42 1.26
C PHE A 113 4.48 -11.45 2.23
N GLY A 114 3.58 -10.60 1.73
CA GLY A 114 2.77 -9.70 2.57
C GLY A 114 1.95 -10.46 3.62
N PHE A 115 1.27 -11.53 3.22
CA PHE A 115 0.51 -12.38 4.13
C PHE A 115 1.38 -13.14 5.13
N ALA A 116 2.59 -13.56 4.75
CA ALA A 116 3.52 -14.18 5.69
C ALA A 116 3.85 -13.20 6.83
N VAL A 117 4.18 -11.95 6.52
CA VAL A 117 4.46 -10.90 7.53
C VAL A 117 3.24 -10.63 8.41
N ALA A 118 2.06 -10.48 7.82
CA ALA A 118 0.82 -10.27 8.57
C ALA A 118 0.52 -11.45 9.51
N GLY A 119 0.71 -12.68 9.03
CA GLY A 119 0.53 -13.92 9.80
C GLY A 119 1.50 -14.03 10.98
N PHE A 120 2.78 -13.72 10.78
CA PHE A 120 3.74 -13.65 11.88
C PHE A 120 3.35 -12.59 12.92
N GLY A 121 2.86 -11.44 12.49
CA GLY A 121 2.36 -10.42 13.40
C GLY A 121 1.13 -10.87 14.20
N PHE A 122 0.20 -11.59 13.56
CA PHE A 122 -0.96 -12.16 14.27
C PHE A 122 -0.52 -13.15 15.36
N ILE A 123 0.39 -14.07 15.04
CA ILE A 123 0.97 -15.00 16.03
C ILE A 123 1.68 -14.22 17.15
N GLY A 124 2.47 -13.21 16.80
CA GLY A 124 3.13 -12.33 17.77
C GLY A 124 2.14 -11.61 18.69
N GLY A 125 0.99 -11.20 18.17
CA GLY A 125 -0.11 -10.62 18.95
C GLY A 125 -0.70 -11.61 19.97
N LEU A 126 -0.85 -12.88 19.60
CA LEU A 126 -1.29 -13.92 20.54
C LEU A 126 -0.25 -14.20 21.61
N VAL A 127 1.04 -14.25 21.25
CA VAL A 127 2.13 -14.40 22.23
C VAL A 127 2.14 -13.24 23.23
N ALA A 128 1.85 -12.01 22.78
CA ALA A 128 1.75 -10.86 23.69
C ALA A 128 0.66 -11.06 24.76
N LEU A 129 -0.49 -11.64 24.39
CA LEU A 129 -1.55 -11.96 25.37
C LEU A 129 -1.10 -13.02 26.39
N ILE A 130 -0.37 -14.05 25.95
CA ILE A 130 0.17 -15.09 26.84
C ILE A 130 1.12 -14.48 27.88
N LEU A 131 1.87 -13.45 27.49
CA LEU A 131 2.77 -12.70 28.38
C LEU A 131 2.06 -11.68 29.29
N ASN A 132 0.73 -11.72 29.37
CA ASN A 132 -0.11 -10.81 30.15
C ASN A 132 -0.05 -9.34 29.71
N TYR A 133 0.30 -9.06 28.44
CA TYR A 133 0.12 -7.72 27.89
C TYR A 133 -1.36 -7.43 27.63
N SER A 134 -1.73 -6.14 27.66
CA SER A 134 -3.08 -5.67 27.36
C SER A 134 -3.51 -6.04 25.93
N ALA A 135 -4.80 -6.32 25.73
CA ALA A 135 -5.38 -6.55 24.40
C ALA A 135 -5.18 -5.37 23.43
N VAL A 136 -4.97 -4.16 23.96
CA VAL A 136 -4.56 -2.99 23.18
C VAL A 136 -3.23 -3.21 22.45
N VAL A 137 -2.28 -3.88 23.09
CA VAL A 137 -0.97 -4.19 22.50
C VAL A 137 -1.13 -5.15 21.32
N MET A 138 -1.95 -6.19 21.49
CA MET A 138 -2.29 -7.12 20.41
C MET A 138 -2.92 -6.39 19.21
N LEU A 139 -3.91 -5.51 19.44
CA LEU A 139 -4.55 -4.76 18.37
C LEU A 139 -3.54 -3.93 17.56
N ASN A 140 -2.61 -3.25 18.24
CA ASN A 140 -1.57 -2.48 17.59
C ASN A 140 -0.57 -3.36 16.84
N ILE A 141 -0.15 -4.49 17.41
CA ILE A 141 0.75 -5.45 16.73
C ILE A 141 0.10 -5.91 15.41
N ILE A 142 -1.17 -6.30 15.45
CA ILE A 142 -1.90 -6.75 14.26
C ILE A 142 -2.00 -5.61 13.24
N PHE A 143 -2.45 -4.43 13.65
CA PHE A 143 -2.61 -3.31 12.72
C PHE A 143 -1.28 -2.92 12.04
N ILE A 144 -0.20 -2.86 12.83
CA ILE A 144 1.14 -2.56 12.32
C ILE A 144 1.65 -3.67 11.41
N SER A 145 1.45 -4.94 11.76
CA SER A 145 1.93 -6.05 10.92
C SER A 145 1.25 -6.11 9.57
N PHE A 146 -0.06 -5.84 9.51
CA PHE A 146 -0.79 -5.71 8.25
C PHE A 146 -0.30 -4.52 7.43
N SER A 147 -0.10 -3.37 8.06
CA SER A 147 0.38 -2.16 7.39
C SER A 147 1.80 -2.36 6.83
N VAL A 148 2.72 -2.88 7.64
CA VAL A 148 4.09 -3.20 7.24
C VAL A 148 4.11 -4.31 6.20
N GLY A 149 3.25 -5.33 6.32
CA GLY A 149 3.10 -6.40 5.33
C GLY A 149 2.75 -5.85 3.94
N SER A 150 1.79 -4.91 3.87
CA SER A 150 1.41 -4.26 2.60
C SER A 150 2.53 -3.40 1.99
N ILE A 151 3.30 -2.70 2.84
CA ILE A 151 4.46 -1.92 2.40
C ILE A 151 5.56 -2.83 1.85
N LEU A 152 5.89 -3.90 2.58
CA LEU A 152 6.89 -4.89 2.16
C LEU A 152 6.47 -5.62 0.90
N GLU A 153 5.18 -5.96 0.75
CA GLU A 153 4.63 -6.47 -0.51
C GLU A 153 4.97 -5.55 -1.68
N GLY A 154 4.76 -4.23 -1.53
CA GLY A 154 5.11 -3.26 -2.56
C GLY A 154 6.62 -3.23 -2.88
N PHE A 155 7.48 -3.30 -1.86
CA PHE A 155 8.93 -3.39 -2.07
C PHE A 155 9.33 -4.66 -2.83
N VAL A 156 8.70 -5.79 -2.49
CA VAL A 156 8.91 -7.08 -3.16
C VAL A 156 8.42 -7.02 -4.61
N LYS A 157 7.29 -6.36 -4.89
CA LYS A 157 6.82 -6.10 -6.27
C LYS A 157 7.90 -5.38 -7.07
N ILE A 158 8.41 -4.25 -6.56
CA ILE A 158 9.46 -3.46 -7.24
C ILE A 158 10.74 -4.29 -7.43
N TYR A 159 11.11 -5.09 -6.43
CA TYR A 159 12.27 -5.96 -6.52
C TYR A 159 12.15 -6.97 -7.66
N TYR A 160 11.00 -7.66 -7.78
CA TYR A 160 10.77 -8.61 -8.86
C TYR A 160 10.65 -7.94 -10.23
N TYR A 161 10.06 -6.74 -10.32
CA TYR A 161 10.02 -5.98 -11.57
C TYR A 161 11.42 -5.62 -12.08
N ARG A 162 12.35 -5.25 -11.19
CA ARG A 162 13.73 -4.90 -11.58
C ARG A 162 14.62 -6.09 -11.87
N ARG A 163 14.47 -7.18 -11.11
CA ARG A 163 15.33 -8.37 -11.22
C ARG A 163 14.86 -9.34 -12.31
N GLY A 164 13.59 -9.26 -12.70
CA GLY A 164 12.92 -10.27 -13.51
C GLY A 164 12.56 -11.50 -12.67
N LEU A 165 11.53 -12.22 -13.09
CA LEU A 165 11.19 -13.51 -12.49
C LEU A 165 12.16 -14.57 -12.99
N ASN A 166 13.04 -15.08 -12.12
CA ASN A 166 13.74 -16.32 -12.41
C ASN A 166 12.73 -17.47 -12.31
N HIS A 167 12.62 -18.25 -13.39
CA HIS A 167 11.89 -19.51 -13.42
C HIS A 167 12.47 -20.42 -12.33
N GLY A 168 11.68 -20.64 -11.29
CA GLY A 168 11.89 -21.67 -10.29
C GLY A 168 10.79 -22.69 -10.45
#